data_AF-A0A1S2W9S1-F1
#
_entry.id   AF-A0A1S2W9S1-F1
#
_cell.length_a   1.000
_cell.length_b   1.000
_cell.length_c   1.000
_cell.angle_alpha   90.00
_cell.angle_beta   90.00
_cell.angle_gamma   90.00
#
_symmetry.space_group_name_H-M   'P 1'
#
loop_
_entity.id
_entity.type
_entity.pdbx_description
1 polymer ?
#
loop_
_entity_poly.entity_id
_entity_poly.type
_entity_poly.pdbx_seq_one_letter_code
_entity_poly.pdbx_strand_id
1 'polypeptide(L)'
;MLLIDIDHSLLIDEKTMKTLSVPTLLVERIGQEKRFMTMRTHLRLKRLVEKNYLIPFTCRSFDEFRHLELFQIDAKPKWAILESGTLLLKEGKPDKRYTNWLRQQQQTASLDTTLSYLEEVEQIAWSVYPAEVWGPRMKQSYQPIEQTTDEAGMLDEVFRQSQAETDA
;
A
#
# COMPACT_ATOMS: atom_id res chain seq x y z
N MET A 1 3.99 3.15 10.04
CA MET A 1 3.77 2.31 8.83
C MET A 1 3.51 3.19 7.62
N LEU A 2 3.94 2.80 6.43
CA LEU A 2 3.68 3.53 5.19
C LEU A 2 2.40 3.04 4.50
N LEU A 3 1.39 3.91 4.39
CA LEU A 3 0.23 3.74 3.52
C LEU A 3 0.58 4.22 2.11
N ILE A 4 0.56 3.32 1.13
CA ILE A 4 0.98 3.63 -0.24
C ILE A 4 -0.11 3.32 -1.26
N ASP A 5 -0.44 4.28 -2.13
CA ASP A 5 -1.29 4.03 -3.29
C ASP A 5 -0.49 3.26 -4.35
N ILE A 6 -0.77 1.97 -4.50
CA ILE A 6 -0.03 1.08 -5.40
C ILE A 6 -0.14 1.54 -6.86
N ASP A 7 -1.35 1.93 -7.28
CA ASP A 7 -1.66 2.19 -8.68
C ASP A 7 -1.00 3.48 -9.18
N HIS A 8 -0.87 4.49 -8.30
CA HIS A 8 -0.25 5.76 -8.64
C HIS A 8 1.26 5.78 -8.36
N SER A 9 1.76 4.92 -7.47
CA SER A 9 3.16 4.98 -6.99
C SER A 9 4.07 3.89 -7.53
N LEU A 10 3.55 2.68 -7.70
CA LEU A 10 4.39 1.49 -7.83
C LEU A 10 4.25 0.84 -9.20
N LEU A 11 3.08 0.98 -9.83
CA LEU A 11 2.75 0.31 -11.08
C LEU A 11 2.94 1.23 -12.28
N ILE A 12 3.64 0.72 -13.27
CA ILE A 12 4.00 1.42 -14.49
C ILE A 12 3.39 0.66 -15.68
N ASP A 13 2.85 1.38 -16.66
CA ASP A 13 2.32 0.77 -17.89
C ASP A 13 3.43 0.33 -18.87
N GLU A 14 3.08 -0.46 -19.88
CA GLU A 14 4.04 -0.98 -20.86
C GLU A 14 4.72 0.15 -21.66
N LYS A 15 4.00 1.25 -21.92
CA LYS A 15 4.53 2.40 -22.67
C LYS A 15 5.64 3.09 -21.89
N THR A 16 5.41 3.38 -20.62
CA THR A 16 6.36 4.04 -19.73
C THR A 16 7.54 3.12 -19.45
N MET A 17 7.31 1.83 -19.21
CA MET A 17 8.37 0.84 -19.05
C MET A 17 9.36 0.86 -20.22
N LYS A 18 8.88 0.91 -21.47
CA LYS A 18 9.73 0.97 -22.67
C LYS A 18 10.62 2.21 -22.78
N THR A 19 10.30 3.28 -22.03
CA THR A 19 11.10 4.51 -21.99
C THR A 19 12.16 4.50 -20.90
N LEU A 20 12.08 3.57 -19.94
CA LEU A 20 13.02 3.48 -18.83
C LEU A 20 14.31 2.79 -19.27
N SER A 21 15.44 3.33 -18.80
CA SER A 21 16.78 2.72 -18.97
C SER A 21 17.17 1.79 -17.82
N VAL A 22 16.28 1.62 -16.84
CA VAL A 22 16.51 0.79 -15.65
C VAL A 22 15.78 -0.54 -15.74
N PRO A 23 16.30 -1.61 -15.12
CA PRO A 23 15.63 -2.91 -15.09
C PRO A 23 14.24 -2.84 -14.46
N THR A 24 13.25 -3.47 -15.11
CA THR A 24 11.87 -3.59 -14.64
C THR A 24 11.42 -5.04 -14.58
N LEU A 25 10.44 -5.33 -13.72
CA LEU A 25 9.79 -6.62 -13.57
C LEU A 25 8.32 -6.49 -13.99
N LEU A 26 7.80 -7.51 -14.67
CA LEU A 26 6.36 -7.67 -14.87
C LEU A 26 5.76 -8.12 -13.53
N VAL A 27 4.80 -7.37 -12.99
CA VAL A 27 4.19 -7.64 -11.67
C VAL A 27 2.70 -7.98 -11.77
N GLU A 28 2.12 -7.80 -12.95
CA GLU A 28 0.73 -8.16 -13.25
C GLU A 28 0.54 -8.41 -14.73
N ARG A 29 -0.32 -9.39 -15.05
CA ARG A 29 -0.87 -9.57 -16.40
C ARG A 29 -2.36 -9.90 -16.34
N ILE A 30 -3.19 -9.01 -16.86
CA ILE A 30 -4.63 -9.22 -17.02
C ILE A 30 -4.94 -9.18 -18.52
N GLY A 31 -5.08 -10.37 -19.13
CA GLY A 31 -5.24 -10.48 -20.57
C GLY A 31 -4.04 -9.89 -21.33
N GLN A 32 -4.27 -8.80 -22.07
CA GLN A 32 -3.22 -8.06 -22.79
C GLN A 32 -2.59 -6.93 -21.97
N GLU A 33 -3.25 -6.50 -20.88
CA GLU A 33 -2.71 -5.45 -20.03
C GLU A 33 -1.60 -6.00 -19.14
N LYS A 34 -0.50 -5.24 -19.08
CA LYS A 34 0.69 -5.57 -18.30
C LYS A 34 1.06 -4.39 -17.43
N ARG A 35 1.33 -4.65 -16.15
CA ARG A 35 1.90 -3.67 -15.22
C ARG A 35 3.30 -4.08 -14.82
N PHE A 36 4.16 -3.08 -14.70
CA PHE A 36 5.58 -3.22 -14.42
C PHE A 36 5.96 -2.44 -13.17
N MET A 37 7.09 -2.80 -12.58
CA MET A 37 7.72 -2.06 -11.49
C MET A 37 9.23 -2.07 -11.73
N THR A 38 9.95 -1.03 -11.30
CA THR A 38 11.42 -1.10 -11.34
C THR A 38 11.93 -2.16 -10.35
N MET A 39 13.02 -2.85 -10.70
CA MET A 39 13.64 -3.84 -9.81
C MET A 39 14.06 -3.21 -8.48
N ARG A 40 14.54 -1.97 -8.50
CA ARG A 40 14.98 -1.26 -7.29
C ARG A 40 13.80 -1.02 -6.35
N THR A 41 12.68 -0.50 -6.86
CA THR A 41 11.44 -0.29 -6.08
C THR A 41 10.95 -1.62 -5.50
N HIS A 42 10.89 -2.68 -6.29
CA HIS A 42 10.50 -4.02 -5.84
C HIS A 42 11.33 -4.49 -4.64
N LEU A 43 12.66 -4.41 -4.74
CA LEU A 43 13.56 -4.84 -3.66
C LEU A 43 13.40 -4.01 -2.39
N ARG A 44 13.10 -2.71 -2.49
CA ARG A 44 12.88 -1.85 -1.31
C ARG A 44 11.54 -2.09 -0.66
N LEU A 45 10.49 -2.23 -1.49
CA LEU A 45 9.15 -2.56 -1.03
C LEU A 45 9.17 -3.86 -0.21
N LYS A 46 9.86 -4.88 -0.71
CA LYS A 46 9.99 -6.16 -0.02
C LYS A 46 10.56 -6.02 1.40
N ARG A 47 11.61 -5.19 1.58
CA ARG A 47 12.21 -4.92 2.90
C ARG A 47 11.23 -4.27 3.87
N LEU A 48 10.42 -3.32 3.40
CA LEU A 48 9.38 -2.69 4.22
C LEU A 48 8.29 -3.69 4.62
N VAL A 49 7.87 -4.54 3.69
CA VAL A 49 6.89 -5.59 3.96
C VAL A 49 7.41 -6.60 4.98
N GLU A 50 8.67 -7.07 4.85
CA GLU A 50 9.30 -7.99 5.80
C GLU A 50 9.37 -7.41 7.22
N LYS A 51 9.38 -6.08 7.37
CA LYS A 51 9.33 -5.38 8.65
C LYS A 51 7.92 -4.99 9.09
N ASN A 52 6.88 -5.45 8.39
CA ASN A 52 5.49 -5.06 8.64
C ASN A 52 5.30 -3.54 8.65
N TYR A 53 6.01 -2.81 7.78
CA TYR A 53 5.98 -1.34 7.74
C TYR A 53 5.27 -0.80 6.50
N LEU A 54 4.54 -1.63 5.77
CA LEU A 54 3.81 -1.26 4.56
C LEU A 54 2.32 -1.63 4.66
N ILE A 55 1.46 -0.70 4.26
CA ILE A 55 0.02 -0.89 4.02
C ILE A 55 -0.25 -0.49 2.57
N PRO A 56 -0.30 -1.43 1.62
CA PRO A 56 -0.79 -1.13 0.28
C PRO A 56 -2.25 -0.68 0.29
N PHE A 57 -2.53 0.36 -0.47
CA PHE A 57 -3.86 0.83 -0.81
C PHE A 57 -4.10 0.71 -2.31
N THR A 58 -5.32 0.32 -2.69
CA THR A 58 -5.77 0.33 -4.08
C THR A 58 -7.30 0.43 -4.16
N CYS A 59 -7.80 0.94 -5.28
CA CYS A 59 -9.22 0.91 -5.62
C CYS A 59 -9.68 -0.46 -6.18
N ARG A 60 -8.75 -1.37 -6.46
CA ARG A 60 -9.01 -2.71 -6.99
C ARG A 60 -9.87 -3.56 -6.05
N SER A 61 -10.67 -4.44 -6.65
CA SER A 61 -11.37 -5.52 -5.96
C SER A 61 -10.40 -6.55 -5.39
N PHE A 62 -10.90 -7.40 -4.49
CA PHE A 62 -10.12 -8.53 -3.96
C PHE A 62 -9.55 -9.44 -5.06
N ASP A 63 -10.31 -9.66 -6.13
CA ASP A 63 -9.91 -10.55 -7.23
C ASP A 63 -8.82 -9.94 -8.10
N GLU A 64 -8.96 -8.65 -8.43
CA GLU A 64 -7.94 -7.89 -9.16
C GLU A 64 -6.65 -7.78 -8.35
N PHE A 65 -6.73 -7.55 -7.03
CA PHE A 65 -5.56 -7.52 -6.17
C PHE A 65 -4.80 -8.87 -6.14
N ARG A 66 -5.51 -10.00 -6.31
CA ARG A 66 -4.88 -11.33 -6.41
C ARG A 66 -4.08 -11.53 -7.69
N HIS A 67 -4.27 -10.71 -8.72
CA HIS A 67 -3.45 -10.73 -9.93
C HIS A 67 -2.10 -10.01 -9.78
N LEU A 68 -1.93 -9.21 -8.72
CA LEU A 68 -0.65 -8.61 -8.37
C LEU A 68 0.26 -9.63 -7.68
N GLU A 69 0.99 -10.43 -8.49
CA GLU A 69 1.87 -11.52 -8.02
C GLU A 69 2.85 -11.06 -6.92
N LEU A 70 3.29 -9.80 -7.00
CA LEU A 70 4.12 -9.14 -6.00
C LEU A 70 3.60 -9.34 -4.57
N PHE A 71 2.32 -9.06 -4.32
CA PHE A 71 1.73 -9.13 -2.98
C PHE A 71 1.22 -10.54 -2.65
N GLN A 72 1.25 -11.48 -3.62
CA GLN A 72 0.85 -12.87 -3.43
C GLN A 72 2.03 -13.82 -3.19
N ILE A 73 3.24 -13.46 -3.61
CA ILE A 73 4.39 -14.36 -3.57
C ILE A 73 5.57 -13.70 -2.85
N ASP A 74 6.01 -12.54 -3.33
CA ASP A 74 7.33 -11.99 -2.96
C ASP A 74 7.30 -11.04 -1.75
N ALA A 75 6.24 -10.24 -1.63
CA ALA A 75 6.13 -9.17 -0.65
C ALA A 75 4.72 -9.18 -0.03
N LYS A 76 4.35 -10.25 0.66
CA LYS A 76 3.03 -10.42 1.31
C LYS A 76 2.85 -9.45 2.49
N PRO A 77 2.02 -8.41 2.38
CA PRO A 77 1.87 -7.41 3.42
C PRO A 77 0.98 -7.96 4.56
N LYS A 78 1.26 -7.54 5.80
CA LYS A 78 0.39 -7.86 6.95
C LYS A 78 -1.01 -7.26 6.79
N TRP A 79 -1.08 -6.06 6.24
CA TRP A 79 -2.32 -5.32 6.02
C TRP A 79 -2.43 -4.89 4.56
N ALA A 80 -3.64 -4.88 4.00
CA ALA A 80 -3.90 -4.26 2.70
C ALA A 80 -5.28 -3.62 2.71
N ILE A 81 -5.40 -2.45 2.11
CA ILE A 81 -6.66 -1.71 1.98
C ILE A 81 -7.08 -1.74 0.51
N LEU A 82 -8.18 -2.42 0.22
CA LEU A 82 -8.70 -2.60 -1.13
C LEU A 82 -10.02 -1.85 -1.30
N GLU A 83 -10.54 -1.85 -2.53
CA GLU A 83 -11.85 -1.28 -2.88
C GLU A 83 -12.04 0.15 -2.36
N SER A 84 -10.99 0.96 -2.46
CA SER A 84 -10.98 2.36 -2.00
C SER A 84 -11.25 2.53 -0.50
N GLY A 85 -10.94 1.52 0.32
CA GLY A 85 -11.07 1.59 1.77
C GLY A 85 -12.22 0.78 2.36
N THR A 86 -13.05 0.14 1.55
CA THR A 86 -14.19 -0.64 2.06
C THR A 86 -13.78 -2.06 2.51
N LEU A 87 -12.62 -2.54 2.07
CA LEU A 87 -12.14 -3.88 2.39
C LEU A 87 -10.74 -3.82 3.01
N LEU A 88 -10.65 -4.16 4.30
CA LEU A 88 -9.39 -4.37 5.00
C LEU A 88 -9.02 -5.86 4.99
N LEU A 89 -7.81 -6.15 4.53
CA LEU A 89 -7.21 -7.48 4.63
C LEU A 89 -6.19 -7.52 5.77
N LYS A 90 -6.19 -8.62 6.54
CA LYS A 90 -5.13 -9.02 7.46
C LYS A 90 -4.54 -10.34 6.97
N GLU A 91 -3.24 -10.37 6.73
CA GLU A 91 -2.50 -11.54 6.23
C GLU A 91 -3.14 -12.14 4.96
N GLY A 92 -3.54 -11.26 4.04
CA GLY A 92 -4.14 -11.63 2.75
C GLY A 92 -5.60 -12.09 2.81
N LYS A 93 -6.28 -11.98 3.96
CA LYS A 93 -7.69 -12.39 4.12
C LYS A 93 -8.54 -11.24 4.68
N PRO A 94 -9.83 -11.14 4.30
CA PRO A 94 -10.74 -10.14 4.87
C PRO A 94 -10.75 -10.18 6.40
N ASP A 95 -10.55 -9.03 7.04
CA ASP A 95 -10.50 -8.95 8.49
C ASP A 95 -11.88 -8.98 9.13
N LYS A 96 -12.15 -10.09 9.84
CA LYS A 96 -13.39 -10.29 10.60
C LYS A 96 -13.47 -9.37 11.81
N ARG A 97 -12.34 -8.98 12.42
CA ARG A 97 -12.33 -8.10 13.59
C ARG A 97 -12.77 -6.70 13.19
N TYR A 98 -12.23 -6.15 12.11
CA TYR A 98 -12.71 -4.90 11.52
C TYR A 98 -14.21 -4.95 11.17
N THR A 99 -14.66 -6.03 10.51
CA THR A 99 -16.09 -6.18 10.18
C THR A 99 -16.99 -6.16 11.42
N ASN A 100 -16.56 -6.80 12.51
CA ASN A 100 -17.31 -6.78 13.77
C ASN A 100 -17.24 -5.42 14.46
N TRP A 101 -16.10 -4.75 14.41
CA TRP A 101 -15.93 -3.40 14.96
C TRP A 101 -16.85 -2.41 14.26
N LEU A 102 -16.94 -2.43 12.93
CA LEU A 102 -17.89 -1.60 12.17
C LEU A 102 -19.33 -1.79 12.64
N ARG A 103 -19.75 -3.04 12.85
CA ARG A 103 -21.10 -3.36 13.34
C ARG A 103 -21.34 -2.81 14.75
N GLN A 104 -20.35 -2.92 15.63
CA GLN A 104 -20.44 -2.40 17.01
C GLN A 104 -20.52 -0.87 17.04
N GLN A 105 -19.74 -0.20 16.18
CA GLN A 105 -19.75 1.26 16.06
C GLN A 105 -20.91 1.80 15.20
N GLN A 106 -21.72 0.92 14.61
CA GLN A 106 -22.80 1.27 13.66
C GLN A 106 -22.29 2.12 12.48
N GLN A 107 -21.09 1.80 12.00
CA GLN A 107 -20.43 2.49 10.90
C GLN A 107 -20.48 1.65 9.61
N THR A 108 -20.40 2.33 8.48
CA THR A 108 -20.21 1.71 7.16
C THR A 108 -18.73 1.67 6.80
N ALA A 109 -18.31 0.63 6.10
CA ALA A 109 -16.92 0.51 5.64
C ALA A 109 -16.57 1.67 4.69
N SER A 110 -15.41 2.29 4.94
CA SER A 110 -14.85 3.40 4.16
C SER A 110 -13.37 3.53 4.50
N LEU A 111 -12.63 4.31 3.71
CA LEU A 111 -11.23 4.60 4.01
C LEU A 111 -11.05 5.21 5.40
N ASP A 112 -11.82 6.25 5.75
CA ASP A 112 -11.72 6.90 7.07
C ASP A 112 -11.96 5.90 8.22
N THR A 113 -12.97 5.02 8.11
CA THR A 113 -13.27 4.04 9.16
C THR A 113 -12.22 2.93 9.24
N THR A 114 -11.63 2.53 8.11
CA THR A 114 -10.50 1.59 8.07
C THR A 114 -9.28 2.19 8.77
N LEU A 115 -8.97 3.46 8.51
CA LEU A 115 -7.84 4.14 9.13
C LEU A 115 -8.04 4.36 10.63
N SER A 116 -9.24 4.79 11.04
CA SER A 116 -9.61 4.84 12.46
C SER A 116 -9.45 3.49 13.15
N TYR A 117 -9.87 2.39 12.50
CA TYR A 117 -9.68 1.06 13.06
C TYR A 117 -8.19 0.71 13.24
N LEU A 118 -7.37 0.96 12.23
CA LEU A 118 -5.93 0.70 12.28
C LEU A 118 -5.24 1.52 13.37
N GLU A 119 -5.63 2.78 13.53
CA GLU A 119 -5.07 3.68 14.53
C GLU A 119 -5.55 3.34 15.95
N GLU A 120 -6.86 3.25 16.18
CA GLU A 120 -7.44 3.13 17.52
C GLU A 120 -7.36 1.70 18.07
N VAL A 121 -7.54 0.69 17.21
CA VAL A 121 -7.67 -0.72 17.63
C VAL A 121 -6.37 -1.48 17.46
N GLU A 122 -5.71 -1.31 16.31
CA GLU A 122 -4.43 -1.98 16.05
C GLU A 122 -3.22 -1.12 16.48
N GLN A 123 -3.44 0.11 16.95
CA GLN A 123 -2.41 1.03 17.48
C GLN A 123 -1.30 1.31 16.45
N ILE A 124 -1.69 1.45 15.19
CA ILE A 124 -0.78 1.68 14.08
C ILE A 124 -0.75 3.17 13.75
N ALA A 125 0.43 3.78 13.91
CA ALA A 125 0.71 5.07 13.31
C ALA A 125 1.05 4.91 11.82
N TRP A 126 0.56 5.82 10.99
CA TRP A 126 0.73 5.73 9.54
C TRP A 126 1.08 7.08 8.88
N SER A 127 1.91 7.01 7.84
CA SER A 127 2.22 8.10 6.91
C SER A 127 1.74 7.72 5.51
N VAL A 128 1.49 8.70 4.64
CA VAL A 128 0.86 8.44 3.33
C VAL A 128 1.75 8.86 2.17
N TYR A 129 1.76 8.04 1.12
CA TYR A 129 2.43 8.33 -0.14
C TYR A 129 1.55 7.96 -1.36
N PRO A 130 1.53 8.79 -2.41
CA PRO A 130 2.07 10.15 -2.47
C PRO A 130 1.01 11.14 -1.95
N ALA A 131 1.39 12.14 -1.16
CA ALA A 131 0.45 12.94 -0.36
C ALA A 131 -0.71 13.59 -1.15
N GLU A 132 -0.47 13.96 -2.41
CA GLU A 132 -1.41 14.71 -3.25
C GLU A 132 -2.62 13.88 -3.71
N VAL A 133 -2.52 12.55 -3.76
CA VAL A 133 -3.68 11.71 -4.16
C VAL A 133 -4.67 11.50 -3.01
N TRP A 134 -4.27 11.82 -1.79
CA TRP A 134 -5.03 11.50 -0.58
C TRP A 134 -5.92 12.61 -0.07
N GLY A 135 -5.60 13.88 -0.37
CA GLY A 135 -6.40 15.04 0.02
C GLY A 135 -7.90 14.92 -0.28
N PRO A 136 -8.32 14.46 -1.47
CA PRO A 136 -9.75 14.25 -1.77
C PRO A 136 -10.34 12.96 -1.18
N ARG A 137 -9.52 12.05 -0.65
CA ARG A 137 -9.93 10.69 -0.22
C ARG A 137 -10.07 10.56 1.30
N MET A 138 -9.42 11.43 2.07
CA MET A 138 -9.40 11.38 3.53
C MET A 138 -9.87 12.69 4.13
N LYS A 139 -10.61 12.60 5.23
CA LYS A 139 -11.00 13.78 6.03
C LYS A 139 -10.08 14.00 7.22
N GLN A 140 -9.37 12.95 7.63
CA GLN A 140 -8.48 12.96 8.79
C GLN A 140 -7.14 13.64 8.46
N SER A 141 -6.48 14.18 9.48
CA SER A 141 -5.12 14.67 9.35
C SER A 141 -4.15 13.50 9.23
N TYR A 142 -3.13 13.64 8.39
CA TYR A 142 -2.16 12.58 8.10
C TYR A 142 -0.76 13.14 7.96
N GLN A 143 0.27 12.30 8.13
CA GLN A 143 1.65 12.67 7.83
C GLN A 143 1.94 12.49 6.32
N PRO A 144 2.12 13.57 5.54
CA PRO A 144 2.29 13.48 4.09
C PRO A 144 3.75 13.17 3.72
N ILE A 145 3.94 12.33 2.71
CA ILE A 145 5.20 12.18 1.97
C ILE A 145 4.94 12.65 0.53
N GLU A 146 5.65 13.70 0.10
CA GLU A 146 5.51 14.28 -1.24
C GLU A 146 5.96 13.31 -2.33
N GLN A 147 5.31 13.36 -3.49
CA GLN A 147 5.70 12.57 -4.66
C GLN A 147 7.16 12.84 -5.05
N THR A 148 7.89 11.77 -5.38
CA THR A 148 9.27 11.85 -5.85
C THR A 148 9.44 11.11 -7.17
N THR A 149 10.48 11.48 -7.93
CA THR A 149 10.90 10.78 -9.14
C THR A 149 11.78 9.55 -8.86
N ASP A 150 12.28 9.39 -7.62
CA ASP A 150 12.99 8.19 -7.15
C ASP A 150 12.22 7.53 -6.01
N GLU A 151 11.14 6.81 -6.35
CA GLU A 151 10.32 6.11 -5.35
C GLU A 151 11.14 5.09 -4.55
N ALA A 152 12.14 4.46 -5.18
CA ALA A 152 13.01 3.53 -4.48
C ALA A 152 13.87 4.23 -3.42
N GLY A 153 14.33 5.45 -3.68
CA GLY A 153 15.00 6.31 -2.70
C GLY A 153 14.11 6.67 -1.52
N MET A 154 12.84 7.03 -1.79
CA MET A 154 11.85 7.31 -0.74
C MET A 154 11.57 6.07 0.13
N LEU A 155 11.38 4.90 -0.48
CA LEU A 155 11.16 3.65 0.27
C LEU A 155 12.38 3.31 1.17
N ASP A 156 13.61 3.60 0.73
CA ASP A 156 14.82 3.45 1.54
C ASP A 156 14.89 4.43 2.72
N GLU A 157 14.39 5.65 2.55
CA GLU A 157 14.30 6.64 3.62
C GLU A 157 13.27 6.25 4.68
N VAL A 158 12.06 5.86 4.25
CA VAL A 158 11.02 5.33 5.14
C VAL A 158 11.55 4.12 5.90
N PHE A 159 12.27 3.22 5.23
CA PHE A 159 12.87 2.06 5.88
C PHE A 159 13.86 2.47 6.98
N ARG A 160 14.74 3.45 6.71
CA ARG A 160 15.69 3.96 7.72
C ARG A 160 15.00 4.59 8.92
N GLN A 161 13.94 5.38 8.69
CA GLN A 161 13.15 5.99 9.77
C GLN A 161 12.48 4.93 10.65
N SER A 162 11.89 3.89 10.04
CA SER A 162 11.28 2.78 10.79
C SER A 162 12.25 2.00 11.69
N GLN A 163 13.53 1.92 11.30
CA GLN A 163 14.55 1.29 12.14
C GLN A 163 14.89 2.15 13.35
N ALA A 164 15.03 3.46 13.15
CA ALA A 164 15.34 4.39 14.23
C ALA A 164 14.22 4.43 15.31
N GLU A 165 12.96 4.23 14.92
CA GLU A 165 11.82 4.15 15.84
C GLU A 165 11.76 2.82 16.62
N THR A 166 12.34 1.74 16.10
CA THR A 166 12.31 0.41 16.74
C THR A 166 13.45 0.24 17.74
N ASP A 167 14.56 0.98 17.55
CA ASP A 167 15.75 0.92 18.41
C ASP A 167 15.74 1.98 19.55
N ALA A 168 14.70 2.83 19.61
CA ALA A 168 14.52 3.88 20.62
C ALA A 168 13.54 3.46 21.73
#